data_AF-A0A2D9QVM7-F1
#
_entry.id   AF-A0A2D9QVM7-F1
#
_cell.length_a   1.000
_cell.length_b   1.000
_cell.length_c   1.000
_cell.angle_alpha   90.00
_cell.angle_beta   90.00
_cell.angle_gamma   90.00
#
_symmetry.space_group_name_H-M   'P 1'
#
loop_
_entity.id
_entity.type
_entity.pdbx_description
1 polymer ?
#
loop_
_entity_poly.entity_id
_entity_poly.type
_entity_poly.pdbx_seq_one_letter_code
_entity_poly.pdbx_strand_id
1 'polypeptide(L)'
;MGNKYTISEGEKHFFDLTGYLIVQQALTSEEISKWNEAIGQYADKIRSRSKTRGIASKSEMLRSQSAQLELTGMFETTPHHELFRTRAKPYADLY
;
A
#
# COMPACT_ATOMS: atom_id res chain seq x y z
N MET A 1 9.02 -18.88 -2.99
CA MET A 1 7.71 -19.16 -3.64
C MET A 1 6.71 -18.13 -3.17
N GLY A 2 5.98 -17.47 -4.09
CA GLY A 2 5.02 -16.42 -3.72
C GLY A 2 3.81 -17.01 -2.98
N ASN A 3 3.29 -16.28 -1.99
CA ASN A 3 2.07 -16.67 -1.29
C ASN A 3 0.88 -16.59 -2.28
N LYS A 4 0.33 -17.75 -2.66
CA LYS A 4 -0.84 -17.85 -3.55
C LYS A 4 -2.12 -17.85 -2.71
N TYR A 5 -2.32 -16.77 -1.96
CA TYR A 5 -3.54 -16.56 -1.19
C TYR A 5 -4.73 -16.44 -2.15
N THR A 6 -5.76 -17.25 -1.91
CA THR A 6 -7.02 -17.21 -2.66
C THR A 6 -8.12 -16.85 -1.67
N ILE A 7 -8.84 -15.77 -1.95
CA ILE A 7 -9.94 -15.33 -1.11
C ILE A 7 -11.11 -16.33 -1.21
N SER A 8 -11.60 -16.80 -0.07
CA SER A 8 -12.77 -17.66 0.00
C SER A 8 -14.07 -16.85 -0.10
N GLU A 9 -15.18 -17.52 -0.43
CA GLU A 9 -16.51 -16.87 -0.46
C GLU A 9 -16.90 -16.28 0.90
N GLY A 10 -16.50 -16.93 2.00
CA GLY A 10 -16.73 -16.40 3.35
C GLY A 10 -15.94 -15.12 3.62
N GLU A 11 -14.70 -15.02 3.15
CA GLU A 11 -13.88 -13.80 3.27
C GLU A 11 -14.38 -12.68 2.35
N LYS A 12 -14.92 -13.00 1.17
CA LYS A 12 -15.63 -12.01 0.33
C LYS A 12 -16.85 -11.47 1.06
N HIS A 13 -17.68 -12.33 1.62
CA HIS A 13 -18.86 -11.91 2.37
C HIS A 13 -18.48 -11.06 3.61
N PHE A 14 -17.43 -11.45 4.33
CA PHE A 14 -16.93 -10.66 5.45
C PHE A 14 -16.41 -9.29 5.01
N PHE A 15 -15.71 -9.22 3.88
CA PHE A 15 -15.28 -7.96 3.28
C PHE A 15 -16.47 -7.08 2.89
N ASP A 16 -17.53 -7.65 2.31
CA ASP A 16 -18.74 -6.90 1.96
C ASP A 16 -19.43 -6.30 3.19
N LEU A 17 -19.38 -7.00 4.34
CA LEU A 17 -19.99 -6.54 5.59
C LEU A 17 -19.14 -5.51 6.35
N THR A 18 -17.81 -5.66 6.34
CA THR A 18 -16.91 -4.86 7.19
C THR A 18 -16.12 -3.80 6.44
N GLY A 19 -16.03 -3.91 5.12
CA GLY A 19 -15.25 -3.05 4.24
C GLY A 19 -13.73 -3.27 4.31
N TYR A 20 -13.25 -4.29 5.03
CA TYR A 20 -11.83 -4.62 5.11
C TYR A 20 -11.59 -6.13 5.28
N LEU A 21 -10.38 -6.58 4.94
CA LEU A 21 -9.95 -7.97 5.13
C LEU A 21 -8.48 -8.00 5.54
N ILE A 22 -8.12 -8.85 6.50
CA ILE A 22 -6.74 -9.04 6.93
C ILE A 22 -6.18 -10.28 6.23
N VAL A 23 -5.28 -10.06 5.27
CA VAL A 23 -4.57 -11.14 4.57
C VAL A 23 -3.21 -11.36 5.23
N GLN A 24 -3.05 -12.50 5.90
CA GLN A 24 -1.79 -12.83 6.54
C GLN A 24 -0.72 -13.21 5.52
N GLN A 25 0.52 -12.82 5.80
CA GLN A 25 1.68 -13.12 4.96
C GLN A 25 1.48 -12.71 3.50
N ALA A 26 0.77 -11.60 3.28
CA ALA A 26 0.50 -11.08 1.94
C ALA A 26 1.78 -10.87 1.13
N LEU A 27 2.93 -10.61 1.78
CA LEU A 27 4.26 -10.55 1.16
C LEU A 27 5.18 -11.60 1.79
N THR A 28 6.09 -12.17 0.99
CA THR A 28 7.18 -13.00 1.52
C THR A 28 8.27 -12.13 2.15
N SER A 29 9.06 -12.69 3.06
CA SER A 29 10.15 -11.95 3.72
C SER A 29 11.17 -11.37 2.74
N GLU A 30 11.45 -12.07 1.64
CA GLU A 30 12.34 -11.59 0.57
C GLU A 30 11.77 -10.36 -0.14
N GLU A 31 10.46 -10.36 -0.43
CA GLU A 31 9.78 -9.23 -1.05
C GLU A 31 9.71 -8.03 -0.10
N ILE A 32 9.41 -8.27 1.18
CA ILE A 32 9.43 -7.22 2.22
C ILE A 32 10.82 -6.57 2.28
N SER A 33 11.89 -7.36 2.28
CA SER A 33 13.25 -6.85 2.31
C SER A 33 13.57 -5.96 1.09
N LYS A 34 13.30 -6.47 -0.12
CA LYS A 34 13.53 -5.73 -1.37
C LYS A 34 12.71 -4.44 -1.46
N TRP A 35 11.45 -4.48 -1.01
CA TRP A 35 10.57 -3.32 -1.04
C TRP A 35 10.98 -2.27 -0.01
N ASN A 36 11.37 -2.69 1.18
CA ASN A 36 11.90 -1.79 2.21
C ASN A 36 13.20 -1.12 1.76
N GLU A 37 14.10 -1.86 1.10
CA GLU A 37 15.32 -1.29 0.51
C GLU A 37 14.98 -0.24 -0.54
N ALA A 38 14.04 -0.53 -1.44
CA ALA A 38 13.59 0.42 -2.45
C ALA A 38 12.98 1.68 -1.82
N ILE A 39 12.14 1.54 -0.79
CA ILE A 39 11.56 2.70 -0.07
C ILE A 39 12.67 3.52 0.60
N GLY A 40 13.66 2.84 1.21
CA GLY A 40 14.79 3.49 1.88
C GLY A 40 15.58 4.43 0.98
N GLN A 41 15.69 4.12 -0.31
CA GLN A 41 16.39 4.97 -1.30
C GLN A 41 15.68 6.31 -1.58
N TYR A 42 14.40 6.44 -1.20
CA TYR A 42 13.61 7.65 -1.37
C TYR A 42 13.26 8.30 -0.02
N ALA A 43 13.91 7.89 1.07
CA ALA A 43 13.63 8.41 2.41
C ALA A 43 13.83 9.93 2.50
N ASP A 44 14.75 10.49 1.72
CA ASP A 44 15.00 11.93 1.57
C ASP A 44 13.83 12.69 0.92
N LYS A 45 12.96 11.97 0.19
CA LYS A 45 11.76 12.51 -0.45
C LYS A 45 10.49 12.32 0.37
N ILE A 46 10.60 11.77 1.58
CA ILE A 46 9.50 11.72 2.55
C ILE A 46 9.27 13.13 3.08
N ARG A 47 8.07 13.66 2.87
CA ARG A 47 7.69 15.01 3.29
C ARG A 47 6.42 14.98 4.10
N SER A 48 6.28 15.93 5.01
CA SER A 48 5.04 16.15 5.74
C SER A 48 3.99 16.73 4.81
N ARG A 49 2.86 16.03 4.65
CA ARG A 49 1.73 16.52 3.86
C ARG A 49 1.16 17.76 4.55
N SER A 50 0.99 18.83 3.77
CA SER A 50 0.49 20.11 4.30
C SER A 50 -0.86 19.94 5.04
N LYS A 51 -1.02 20.63 6.17
CA LYS A 51 -2.24 20.58 7.01
C LYS A 51 -3.52 20.97 6.27
N THR A 52 -3.41 21.72 5.18
CA THR A 52 -4.51 22.17 4.33
C THR A 52 -5.04 21.08 3.38
N ARG A 53 -4.27 20.01 3.14
CA ARG A 53 -4.64 18.87 2.27
C ARG A 53 -4.91 17.60 3.10
N GLY A 54 -5.38 17.78 4.34
CA GLY A 54 -5.73 16.68 5.24
C GLY A 54 -6.99 15.95 4.79
N ILE A 55 -6.98 14.62 4.88
CA ILE A 55 -8.12 13.73 4.54
C ILE A 55 -9.32 14.00 5.47
N ALA A 56 -9.04 14.59 6.64
CA ALA A 56 -10.04 14.97 7.62
C ALA A 56 -11.06 15.98 7.09
N SER A 57 -10.74 16.82 6.08
CA SER A 57 -11.60 17.92 5.62
C SER A 57 -12.20 18.73 6.80
N LYS A 58 -13.44 18.44 7.22
CA LYS A 58 -14.13 19.02 8.39
C LYS A 58 -14.35 18.05 9.57
N SER A 59 -14.04 16.77 9.42
CA SER A 59 -14.22 15.73 10.43
C SER A 59 -13.11 15.80 11.49
N GLU A 60 -13.49 16.21 12.69
CA GLU A 60 -12.61 16.25 13.85
C GLU A 60 -12.15 14.85 14.28
N MET A 61 -12.98 13.83 14.04
CA MET A 61 -12.69 12.44 14.37
C MET A 61 -11.61 11.82 13.46
N LEU A 62 -11.39 12.38 12.26
CA LEU A 62 -10.35 11.95 11.31
C LEU A 62 -9.09 12.83 11.36
N ARG A 63 -9.01 13.79 12.28
CA ARG A 63 -7.80 14.61 12.49
C ARG A 63 -6.72 13.75 13.16
N SER A 64 -5.68 13.39 12.41
CA SER A 64 -4.49 12.78 12.99
C SER A 64 -3.70 13.79 13.81
N GLN A 65 -3.18 13.36 14.97
CA GLN A 65 -2.30 14.18 15.81
C GLN A 65 -0.91 14.41 15.17
N SER A 66 -0.47 13.46 14.36
CA SER A 66 0.76 13.54 13.57
C SER A 66 0.46 14.01 12.14
N ALA A 67 1.38 14.79 11.58
CA ALA A 67 1.28 15.15 10.17
C ALA A 67 1.55 13.90 9.32
N GLN A 68 0.62 13.58 8.41
CA GLN A 68 0.77 12.45 7.50
C GLN A 68 2.00 12.66 6.62
N LEU A 69 2.87 11.66 6.54
CA LEU A 69 4.02 11.70 5.65
C LEU A 69 3.62 11.18 4.26
N GLU A 70 4.09 11.85 3.22
CA GLU A 70 3.95 11.41 1.83
C GLU A 70 5.33 11.14 1.24
N LEU A 71 5.45 9.99 0.56
CA LEU A 71 6.63 9.63 -0.20
C LEU A 71 6.41 10.04 -1.66
N THR A 72 7.26 10.92 -2.17
CA THR A 72 7.15 11.45 -3.54
C THR A 72 8.29 10.91 -4.42
N GLY A 73 8.09 10.84 -5.74
CA GLY A 73 9.14 10.43 -6.68
C GLY A 73 9.44 8.93 -6.78
N MET A 74 8.98 8.07 -5.85
CA MET A 74 9.27 6.63 -5.89
C MET A 74 8.64 5.92 -7.11
N PHE A 75 7.47 6.38 -7.55
CA PHE A 75 6.76 5.79 -8.69
C PHE A 75 7.06 6.44 -10.04
N GLU A 76 7.90 7.48 -10.07
CA GLU A 76 8.16 8.29 -11.26
C GLU A 76 9.29 7.74 -12.14
N THR A 77 10.21 6.93 -11.57
CA THR A 77 11.40 6.43 -12.27
C THR A 77 11.53 4.91 -12.20
N THR A 78 12.01 4.27 -13.26
CA THR A 78 12.48 2.87 -13.27
C THR A 78 13.77 2.79 -12.44
N PRO A 79 14.03 1.73 -11.64
CA PRO A 79 13.35 0.42 -11.58
C PRO A 79 12.32 0.22 -10.46
N HIS A 80 12.14 1.18 -9.55
CA HIS A 80 11.42 0.93 -8.29
C HIS A 80 9.91 0.75 -8.45
N HIS A 81 9.28 1.46 -9.39
CA HIS A 81 7.85 1.31 -9.63
C HIS A 81 7.46 -0.04 -10.26
N GLU A 82 8.39 -0.71 -10.95
CA GLU A 82 8.15 -2.04 -11.53
C GLU A 82 8.06 -3.11 -10.46
N LEU A 83 8.84 -3.02 -9.37
CA LEU A 83 8.80 -3.96 -8.24
C LEU A 83 7.39 -4.17 -7.68
N PHE A 84 6.59 -3.10 -7.63
CA PHE A 84 5.21 -3.14 -7.17
C PHE A 84 4.21 -3.56 -8.27
N ARG A 85 4.51 -3.28 -9.55
CA ARG A 85 3.65 -3.67 -10.70
C ARG A 85 3.73 -5.14 -11.04
N THR A 86 4.91 -5.76 -10.95
CA THR A 86 5.11 -7.17 -11.34
C THR A 86 4.20 -8.11 -10.53
N ARG A 87 3.86 -7.73 -9.30
CA ARG A 87 2.93 -8.48 -8.46
C ARG A 87 1.44 -8.15 -8.69
N ALA A 88 1.13 -6.99 -9.29
CA ALA A 88 -0.24 -6.62 -9.67
C ALA A 88 -0.69 -7.24 -11.01
N LYS A 89 0.25 -7.59 -11.88
CA LYS A 89 -0.01 -8.18 -13.21
C LYS A 89 -0.84 -9.47 -13.26
N PRO A 90 -0.82 -10.43 -12.30
CA PRO A 90 -1.64 -11.64 -12.43
C PRO A 90 -3.17 -11.38 -12.31
N TYR A 91 -3.59 -10.15 -12.03
CA TYR A 91 -5.01 -9.78 -11.93
C TYR A 91 -5.49 -8.83 -13.05
N ALA A 92 -4.59 -8.40 -13.95
CA ALA A 92 -4.96 -7.53 -15.07
C ALA A 92 -5.65 -8.29 -16.22
N ASP A 93 -5.45 -9.61 -16.30
CA ASP A 93 -6.03 -10.48 -17.33
C ASP A 93 -7.41 -11.05 -16.92
N LEU A 94 -8.01 -10.54 -15.83
CA LEU A 94 -9.28 -11.00 -15.26
C LEU A 94 -10.45 -10.00 -15.43
N TYR A 95 -10.28 -8.98 -16.28
CA TYR A 95 -11.35 -8.06 -16.69
C TYR A 95 -11.34 -7.84 -18.21
#